data_AF-A0A3B4H6R5-F1
#
_entry.id   AF-A0A3B4H6R5-F1
#
_cell.length_a   1.000
_cell.length_b   1.000
_cell.length_c   1.000
_cell.angle_alpha   90.00
_cell.angle_beta   90.00
_cell.angle_gamma   90.00
#
_symmetry.space_group_name_H-M   'P 1'
#
loop_
_entity.id
_entity.type
_entity.pdbx_description
1 polymer ?
#
loop_
_entity_poly.entity_id
_entity_poly.type
_entity_poly.pdbx_seq_one_letter_code
_entity_poly.pdbx_strand_id
1 'polypeptide(L)'
;EEVSQMKLKEVKIPTCVCVCVCVCVCVCVCVCSQLVYEFFLRFLESPDFQPNIAKKYIDQKFVLLLLELFDSEDPRERDFLKTILHRIYGKFLGLRAYIRRQINNIFYRFIYETEHHNGIAELLEILGSIINGFALPLKEEHKMFLIRVLLPLHKVKSLSVYHPQLAYCVVQFLEKDSSLTEPVIMGLLKFWPKTHSPKEVMFLNELEEILDVIEPSEFVKVQEPLFRQLAKCVSSPHFQVPGPGLLSLRVEACRPGPCREV
;
A
#
# COMPACT_ATOMS: atom_id res chain seq x y z
N GLU A 1 -5.34 10.15 48.43
CA GLU A 1 -4.71 11.41 47.99
C GLU A 1 -3.64 11.04 46.98
N GLU A 2 -3.64 11.30 45.68
CA GLU A 2 -4.50 11.98 44.70
C GLU A 2 -4.44 11.12 43.43
N VAL A 3 -5.55 10.48 43.05
CA VAL A 3 -5.72 9.90 41.71
C VAL A 3 -6.97 10.57 41.16
N SER A 4 -6.81 11.80 40.71
CA SER A 4 -7.93 12.65 40.30
C SER A 4 -7.67 13.29 38.95
N GLN A 5 -8.33 12.68 37.95
CA GLN A 5 -8.97 13.36 36.82
C GLN A 5 -8.07 14.02 35.76
N MET A 6 -7.50 13.20 34.88
CA MET A 6 -7.32 13.62 33.49
C MET A 6 -8.68 13.51 32.77
N LYS A 7 -9.53 14.53 32.95
CA LYS A 7 -10.71 14.73 32.09
C LYS A 7 -10.18 14.99 30.69
N LEU A 8 -10.28 14.00 29.81
CA LEU A 8 -10.26 14.20 28.35
C LEU A 8 -11.46 15.12 28.01
N LYS A 9 -11.27 16.43 28.17
CA LYS A 9 -12.14 17.43 27.56
C LYS A 9 -12.07 17.18 26.05
N GLU A 10 -13.24 17.13 25.44
CA GLU A 10 -13.43 17.01 24.00
C GLU A 10 -12.32 17.75 23.24
N VAL A 11 -11.44 17.00 22.57
CA VAL A 11 -10.55 17.57 21.56
C VAL A 11 -11.46 17.89 20.37
N LYS A 12 -12.04 19.09 20.40
CA LYS A 12 -12.57 19.70 19.18
C LYS A 12 -11.36 19.97 18.30
N ILE A 13 -11.11 19.05 17.36
CA ILE A 13 -10.25 19.30 16.21
C ILE A 13 -10.83 20.55 15.55
N PRO A 14 -10.17 21.72 15.59
CA PRO A 14 -10.67 22.88 14.90
C PRO A 14 -10.58 22.54 13.41
N THR A 15 -11.74 22.48 12.75
CA THR A 15 -11.84 22.46 11.30
C THR A 15 -10.91 23.54 10.75
N CYS A 16 -9.89 23.12 10.00
CA CYS A 16 -8.97 23.99 9.26
C CYS A 16 -9.77 24.88 8.31
N VAL A 17 -10.13 26.07 8.78
CA VAL A 17 -10.46 27.17 7.88
C VAL A 17 -9.13 27.84 7.58
N CYS A 18 -8.50 27.40 6.48
CA CYS A 18 -7.36 28.08 5.88
C CYS A 18 -7.80 29.47 5.40
N VAL A 19 -7.79 30.46 6.30
CA VAL A 19 -7.62 31.86 5.89
C VAL A 19 -6.14 32.14 6.01
N CYS A 20 -5.46 32.25 4.87
CA CYS A 20 -4.04 32.56 4.78
C CYS A 20 -3.77 33.93 5.40
N VAL A 21 -3.46 33.96 6.70
CA VAL A 21 -2.85 35.12 7.38
C VAL A 21 -1.71 34.57 8.23
N CYS A 22 -0.49 34.92 7.82
CA CYS A 22 0.79 34.74 8.54
C CYS A 22 1.46 33.34 8.46
N VAL A 23 2.60 33.32 7.78
CA VAL A 23 3.59 32.22 7.72
C VAL A 23 4.03 31.71 9.12
N CYS A 24 3.83 32.49 10.18
CA CYS A 24 4.14 32.10 11.56
C CYS A 24 3.12 31.12 12.17
N VAL A 25 1.84 31.14 11.73
CA VAL A 25 0.77 30.34 12.33
C VAL A 25 0.85 28.87 11.90
N CYS A 26 1.18 28.61 10.63
CA CYS A 26 1.37 27.24 10.14
C CYS A 26 2.50 26.53 10.89
N VAL A 27 3.61 27.23 11.19
CA VAL A 27 4.74 26.63 11.93
C VAL A 27 4.36 26.30 13.37
N CYS A 28 3.67 27.20 14.07
CA CYS A 28 3.22 26.96 15.45
C CYS A 28 2.18 25.83 15.54
N VAL A 29 1.20 25.77 14.62
CA VAL A 29 0.20 24.70 14.57
C VAL A 29 0.85 23.35 14.25
N CYS A 30 1.80 23.30 13.31
CA CYS A 30 2.56 22.08 13.01
C CYS A 30 3.33 21.56 14.24
N VAL A 31 3.98 22.44 15.01
CA VAL A 31 4.72 22.03 16.23
C VAL A 31 3.76 21.49 17.29
N CYS A 32 2.62 22.15 17.52
CA CYS A 32 1.62 21.67 18.48
C CYS A 32 1.01 20.33 18.06
N SER A 33 0.70 20.15 16.77
CA SER A 33 0.11 18.90 16.27
C SER A 33 1.10 17.73 16.33
N GLN A 34 2.38 17.97 16.03
CA GLN A 34 3.43 16.94 16.14
C GLN A 34 3.59 16.44 17.57
N LEU A 35 3.55 17.33 18.57
CA LEU A 35 3.62 16.94 19.98
C LEU A 35 2.43 16.06 20.40
N VAL A 36 1.23 16.31 19.87
CA VAL A 36 0.05 15.49 20.16
C VAL A 36 0.21 14.08 19.59
N TYR A 37 0.66 13.96 18.34
CA TYR A 37 0.90 12.65 17.70
C TYR A 37 2.04 11.89 18.39
N GLU A 38 3.14 12.56 18.71
CA GLU A 38 4.27 11.95 19.42
C GLU A 38 3.85 11.47 20.81
N PHE A 39 3.15 12.31 21.58
CA PHE A 39 2.65 11.92 22.89
C PHE A 39 1.70 10.71 22.79
N PHE A 40 0.77 10.72 21.84
CA PHE A 40 -0.16 9.61 21.66
C PHE A 40 0.56 8.32 21.24
N LEU A 41 1.55 8.41 20.36
CA LEU A 41 2.37 7.27 19.97
C LEU A 41 3.13 6.68 21.17
N ARG A 42 3.79 7.53 21.97
CA ARG A 42 4.47 7.09 23.20
C ARG A 42 3.51 6.47 24.21
N PHE A 43 2.30 7.03 24.33
CA PHE A 43 1.25 6.46 25.16
C PHE A 43 0.83 5.06 24.70
N LEU A 44 0.67 4.84 23.38
CA LEU A 44 0.36 3.52 22.84
C LEU A 44 1.50 2.52 23.00
N GLU A 45 2.76 2.97 22.93
CA GLU A 45 3.95 2.12 23.05
C GLU A 45 4.37 1.82 24.49
N SER A 46 3.85 2.57 25.46
CA SER A 46 4.12 2.35 26.88
C SER A 46 3.88 0.89 27.30
N PRO A 47 4.78 0.28 28.09
CA PRO A 47 4.61 -1.08 28.60
C PRO A 47 3.39 -1.21 29.53
N ASP A 48 3.02 -0.12 30.21
CA ASP A 48 1.86 -0.07 31.11
C ASP A 48 0.53 0.13 30.37
N PHE A 49 0.56 0.24 29.04
CA PHE A 49 -0.64 0.42 28.23
C PHE A 49 -1.52 -0.83 28.25
N GLN A 50 -2.75 -0.70 28.75
CA GLN A 50 -3.72 -1.79 28.83
C GLN A 50 -4.80 -1.68 27.72
N PRO A 51 -4.77 -2.54 26.68
CA PRO A 51 -5.75 -2.48 25.58
C PRO A 51 -7.20 -2.70 26.05
N ASN A 52 -7.40 -3.46 27.12
CA ASN A 52 -8.72 -3.78 27.67
C ASN A 52 -9.46 -2.55 28.23
N ILE A 53 -8.72 -1.56 28.73
CA ILE A 53 -9.29 -0.29 29.20
C ILE A 53 -9.46 0.66 28.02
N ALA A 54 -8.42 0.77 27.18
CA ALA A 54 -8.38 1.70 26.06
C ALA A 54 -9.44 1.41 24.98
N LYS A 55 -9.86 0.14 24.79
CA LYS A 55 -10.87 -0.23 23.79
C LYS A 55 -12.25 0.43 23.98
N LYS A 56 -12.51 1.02 25.16
CA LYS A 56 -13.73 1.79 25.43
C LYS A 56 -13.71 3.17 24.78
N TYR A 57 -12.52 3.70 24.50
CA TYR A 57 -12.30 5.04 23.95
C TYR A 57 -11.80 4.99 22.51
N ILE A 58 -10.97 3.99 22.19
CA ILE A 58 -10.52 3.71 20.83
C ILE A 58 -11.55 2.76 20.21
N ASP A 59 -12.59 3.35 19.63
CA ASP A 59 -13.71 2.65 18.98
C ASP A 59 -13.64 2.77 17.45
N GLN A 60 -14.65 2.23 16.76
CA GLN A 60 -14.74 2.30 15.30
C GLN A 60 -14.86 3.73 14.77
N LYS A 61 -15.46 4.63 15.55
CA LYS A 61 -15.60 6.04 15.18
C LYS A 61 -14.26 6.76 15.24
N PHE A 62 -13.47 6.50 16.29
CA PHE A 62 -12.10 7.00 16.40
C PHE A 62 -11.26 6.56 15.20
N VAL A 63 -11.31 5.27 14.84
CA VAL A 63 -10.58 4.76 13.67
C VAL A 63 -11.03 5.42 12.36
N LEU A 64 -12.32 5.67 12.19
CA LEU A 64 -12.83 6.34 10.99
C LEU A 64 -12.26 7.76 10.87
N LEU A 65 -12.34 8.55 11.94
CA LEU A 65 -11.80 9.91 11.96
C LEU A 65 -10.28 9.91 11.77
N LEU A 66 -9.57 8.94 12.35
CA LEU A 66 -8.13 8.79 12.15
C LEU A 66 -7.78 8.50 10.68
N LEU A 67 -8.58 7.67 10.00
CA LEU A 67 -8.38 7.35 8.59
C LEU A 67 -8.66 8.54 7.66
N GLU A 68 -9.60 9.41 7.99
CA GLU A 68 -9.86 10.64 7.23
C GLU A 68 -8.66 11.59 7.23
N LEU A 69 -7.83 11.58 8.28
CA LEU A 69 -6.62 12.41 8.37
C LEU A 69 -5.50 11.95 7.42
N PHE A 70 -5.55 10.73 6.87
CA PHE A 70 -4.55 10.25 5.90
C PHE A 70 -4.56 11.05 4.59
N ASP A 71 -5.61 11.82 4.30
CA ASP A 71 -5.64 12.71 3.14
C ASP A 71 -4.93 14.07 3.37
N SER A 72 -4.28 14.24 4.53
CA SER A 72 -3.46 15.42 4.83
C SER A 72 -2.33 15.61 3.80
N GLU A 73 -2.08 16.85 3.41
CA GLU A 73 -0.99 17.22 2.49
C GLU A 73 0.39 17.09 3.17
N ASP A 74 0.47 17.19 4.50
CA ASP A 74 1.74 17.13 5.23
C ASP A 74 2.26 15.68 5.36
N PRO A 75 3.38 15.31 4.69
CA PRO A 75 3.92 13.95 4.77
C PRO A 75 4.34 13.55 6.19
N ARG A 76 4.69 14.52 7.05
CA ARG A 76 5.11 14.24 8.43
C ARG A 76 3.92 13.76 9.26
N GLU A 77 2.76 14.38 9.07
CA GLU A 77 1.52 13.95 9.72
C GLU A 77 1.14 12.54 9.27
N ARG A 78 1.20 12.26 7.96
CA ARG A 78 0.91 10.93 7.43
C ARG A 78 1.84 9.84 7.97
N ASP A 79 3.12 10.14 8.19
CA ASP A 79 4.06 9.17 8.78
C ASP A 79 3.74 8.85 10.25
N PHE A 80 3.31 9.85 11.04
CA PHE A 80 2.79 9.61 12.39
C PHE A 80 1.51 8.78 12.36
N LEU A 81 0.54 9.17 11.52
CA LEU A 81 -0.73 8.45 11.37
C LEU A 81 -0.52 7.00 10.96
N LYS A 82 0.42 6.75 10.04
CA LYS A 82 0.84 5.42 9.62
C LYS A 82 1.24 4.56 10.82
N THR A 83 2.18 5.09 11.60
CA THR A 83 2.73 4.38 12.76
C THR A 83 1.66 4.15 13.82
N ILE A 84 0.85 5.16 14.12
CA ILE A 84 -0.26 5.08 15.09
C ILE A 84 -1.28 4.01 14.65
N LEU A 85 -1.74 4.06 13.40
CA LEU A 85 -2.73 3.11 12.89
C LEU A 85 -2.18 1.68 12.89
N HIS A 86 -0.91 1.49 12.53
CA HIS A 86 -0.25 0.19 12.60
C HIS A 86 -0.20 -0.35 14.05
N ARG A 87 0.15 0.48 15.04
CA ARG A 87 0.13 0.08 16.46
C ARG A 87 -1.28 -0.26 16.94
N ILE A 88 -2.29 0.51 16.54
CA ILE A 88 -3.70 0.23 16.87
C ILE A 88 -4.12 -1.11 16.27
N TYR A 89 -3.80 -1.36 15.00
CA TYR A 89 -4.10 -2.64 14.34
C TYR A 89 -3.46 -3.84 15.06
N GLY A 90 -2.20 -3.68 15.50
CA GLY A 90 -1.47 -4.70 16.24
C GLY A 90 -2.13 -5.02 17.59
N LYS A 91 -2.43 -3.99 18.40
CA LYS A 91 -2.92 -4.14 19.79
C LYS A 91 -4.43 -4.45 19.90
N PHE A 92 -5.25 -3.99 18.97
CA PHE A 92 -6.71 -4.12 19.05
C PHE A 92 -7.26 -5.14 18.05
N LEU A 93 -7.27 -6.42 18.45
CA LEU A 93 -7.79 -7.53 17.66
C LEU A 93 -9.22 -7.29 17.13
N GLY A 94 -10.10 -6.70 17.96
CA GLY A 94 -11.49 -6.41 17.59
C GLY A 94 -11.68 -5.32 16.53
N LEU A 95 -10.68 -4.47 16.31
CA LEU A 95 -10.73 -3.40 15.30
C LEU A 95 -10.12 -3.83 13.95
N ARG A 96 -9.39 -4.94 13.88
CA ARG A 96 -8.66 -5.37 12.67
C ARG A 96 -9.57 -5.51 11.45
N ALA A 97 -10.70 -6.19 11.60
CA ALA A 97 -11.66 -6.37 10.51
C ALA A 97 -12.24 -5.03 10.04
N TYR A 98 -12.53 -4.12 10.98
CA TYR A 98 -13.05 -2.80 10.69
C TYR A 98 -12.02 -1.94 9.93
N ILE A 99 -10.77 -1.90 10.40
CA ILE A 99 -9.67 -1.17 9.76
C ILE A 99 -9.48 -1.65 8.31
N ARG A 100 -9.36 -2.96 8.09
CA ARG A 100 -9.21 -3.52 6.72
C ARG A 100 -10.37 -3.13 5.82
N ARG A 101 -11.60 -3.18 6.32
CA ARG A 101 -12.79 -2.78 5.56
C ARG A 101 -12.78 -1.30 5.21
N GLN A 102 -12.41 -0.42 6.15
CA GLN A 102 -12.37 1.02 5.89
C GLN A 102 -11.25 1.41 4.93
N ILE A 103 -10.04 0.83 5.07
CA ILE A 103 -8.97 1.04 4.09
C ILE A 103 -9.41 0.58 2.70
N ASN A 104 -10.10 -0.56 2.62
CA ASN A 104 -10.66 -1.06 1.35
C ASN A 104 -11.67 -0.07 0.75
N ASN A 105 -12.58 0.50 1.55
CA ASN A 105 -13.52 1.52 1.08
C ASN A 105 -12.80 2.77 0.54
N ILE A 106 -11.72 3.21 1.20
CA ILE A 106 -10.88 4.34 0.74
C ILE A 106 -10.27 4.02 -0.62
N PHE A 107 -9.70 2.82 -0.80
CA PHE A 107 -9.14 2.40 -2.08
C PHE A 107 -10.19 2.27 -3.18
N TYR A 108 -11.38 1.73 -2.89
CA TYR A 108 -12.47 1.70 -3.87
C TYR A 108 -12.84 3.11 -4.32
N ARG A 109 -13.02 4.04 -3.38
CA ARG A 109 -13.32 5.45 -3.69
C ARG A 109 -12.20 6.10 -4.51
N PHE A 110 -10.95 5.84 -4.15
CA PHE A 110 -9.79 6.35 -4.88
C PHE A 110 -9.73 5.82 -6.32
N ILE A 111 -9.94 4.52 -6.54
CA ILE A 111 -9.81 3.89 -7.87
C ILE A 111 -10.96 4.26 -8.81
N TYR A 112 -12.19 4.38 -8.27
CA TYR A 112 -13.40 4.47 -9.10
C TYR A 112 -14.10 5.84 -9.06
N GLU A 113 -13.82 6.70 -8.07
CA GLU A 113 -14.49 8.00 -7.93
C GLU A 113 -13.54 9.19 -8.03
N THR A 114 -12.55 9.29 -7.13
CA THR A 114 -11.80 10.54 -6.97
C THR A 114 -10.49 10.59 -7.76
N GLU A 115 -9.83 9.45 -7.98
CA GLU A 115 -8.44 9.33 -8.49
C GLU A 115 -7.41 10.20 -7.73
N HIS A 116 -7.78 10.71 -6.55
CA HIS A 116 -6.97 11.59 -5.72
C HIS A 116 -7.14 11.24 -4.25
N HIS A 117 -6.01 11.00 -3.58
CA HIS A 117 -5.86 10.80 -2.14
C HIS A 117 -4.36 10.82 -1.79
N ASN A 118 -3.96 11.60 -0.78
CA ASN A 118 -2.53 11.81 -0.49
C ASN A 118 -1.87 10.64 0.27
N GLY A 119 -2.63 9.90 1.09
CA GLY A 119 -2.12 8.85 1.97
C GLY A 119 -2.12 7.41 1.44
N ILE A 120 -2.21 7.19 0.12
CA ILE A 120 -2.32 5.82 -0.44
C ILE A 120 -1.05 5.00 -0.17
N ALA A 121 0.13 5.62 -0.30
CA ALA A 121 1.40 4.95 -0.07
C ALA A 121 1.54 4.46 1.37
N GLU A 122 1.19 5.31 2.35
CA GLU A 122 1.26 5.02 3.77
C GLU A 122 0.26 3.92 4.17
N LEU A 123 -0.96 3.95 3.61
CA LEU A 123 -1.95 2.88 3.83
C LEU A 123 -1.48 1.53 3.27
N LEU A 124 -0.82 1.53 2.11
CA LEU A 124 -0.24 0.33 1.52
C LEU A 124 0.94 -0.20 2.34
N GLU A 125 1.77 0.66 2.93
CA GLU A 125 2.87 0.24 3.81
C GLU A 125 2.35 -0.52 5.04
N ILE A 126 1.26 -0.04 5.66
CA ILE A 126 0.60 -0.76 6.76
C ILE A 126 0.05 -2.10 6.25
N LEU A 127 -0.60 -2.10 5.09
CA LEU A 127 -1.15 -3.32 4.51
C LEU A 127 -0.08 -4.34 4.19
N GLY A 128 1.09 -3.95 3.71
CA GLY A 128 2.22 -4.84 3.47
C GLY A 128 2.61 -5.61 4.74
N SER A 129 2.71 -4.90 5.88
CA SER A 129 2.95 -5.54 7.19
C SER A 129 1.80 -6.47 7.62
N ILE A 130 0.55 -6.08 7.35
CA ILE A 130 -0.64 -6.90 7.64
C ILE A 130 -0.65 -8.19 6.80
N ILE A 131 -0.33 -8.11 5.51
CA ILE A 131 -0.31 -9.23 4.56
C ILE A 131 0.76 -10.24 4.96
N ASN A 132 1.96 -9.76 5.32
CA ASN A 132 3.01 -10.63 5.81
C ASN A 132 2.57 -11.41 7.08
N GLY A 133 1.72 -10.80 7.91
CA GLY A 133 1.13 -11.43 9.10
C GLY A 133 -0.07 -12.35 8.86
N PHE A 134 -0.50 -12.59 7.62
CA PHE A 134 -1.64 -13.47 7.36
C PHE A 134 -1.35 -14.94 7.68
N ALA A 135 -2.34 -15.59 8.30
CA ALA A 135 -2.29 -17.02 8.55
C ALA A 135 -2.58 -17.80 7.26
N LEU A 136 -1.90 -18.92 7.08
CA LEU A 136 -2.17 -19.88 6.02
C LEU A 136 -3.15 -20.96 6.51
N PRO A 137 -4.08 -21.44 5.68
CA PRO A 137 -4.33 -21.00 4.30
C PRO A 137 -4.96 -19.60 4.22
N LEU A 138 -4.64 -18.85 3.16
CA LEU A 138 -5.20 -17.52 2.94
C LEU A 138 -6.73 -17.58 2.82
N LYS A 139 -7.40 -16.69 3.56
CA LYS A 139 -8.86 -16.55 3.47
C LYS A 139 -9.27 -15.97 2.12
N GLU A 140 -10.43 -16.38 1.64
CA GLU A 140 -11.00 -15.90 0.37
C GLU A 140 -11.19 -14.38 0.34
N GLU A 141 -11.50 -13.75 1.50
CA GLU A 141 -11.58 -12.29 1.61
C GLU A 141 -10.25 -11.59 1.24
N HIS A 142 -9.10 -12.22 1.48
CA HIS A 142 -7.77 -11.67 1.17
C HIS A 142 -7.41 -11.87 -0.29
N LYS A 143 -7.77 -13.03 -0.87
CA LYS A 143 -7.63 -13.27 -2.31
C LYS A 143 -8.46 -12.28 -3.12
N MET A 144 -9.70 -12.05 -2.72
CA MET A 144 -10.58 -11.05 -3.33
C MET A 144 -10.03 -9.63 -3.19
N PHE A 145 -9.38 -9.30 -2.07
CA PHE A 145 -8.74 -8.00 -1.87
C PHE A 145 -7.59 -7.77 -2.88
N LEU A 146 -6.74 -8.77 -3.11
CA LEU A 146 -5.68 -8.70 -4.13
C LEU A 146 -6.26 -8.43 -5.52
N ILE A 147 -7.24 -9.25 -5.95
CA ILE A 147 -7.77 -9.20 -7.32
C ILE A 147 -8.65 -7.96 -7.58
N ARG A 148 -9.48 -7.56 -6.60
CA ARG A 148 -10.46 -6.48 -6.79
C ARG A 148 -9.97 -5.10 -6.38
N VAL A 149 -8.87 -5.01 -5.64
CA VAL A 149 -8.40 -3.73 -5.06
C VAL A 149 -6.95 -3.47 -5.43
N LEU A 150 -6.02 -4.37 -5.06
CA LEU A 150 -4.59 -4.15 -5.33
C LEU A 150 -4.26 -4.15 -6.82
N LEU A 151 -4.79 -5.10 -7.60
CA LEU A 151 -4.55 -5.10 -9.05
C LEU A 151 -5.13 -3.85 -9.73
N PRO A 152 -6.38 -3.43 -9.49
CA PRO A 152 -6.91 -2.19 -10.07
C PRO A 152 -6.20 -0.90 -9.65
N LEU A 153 -5.48 -0.86 -8.51
CA LEU A 153 -4.65 0.31 -8.15
C LEU A 153 -3.58 0.62 -9.21
N HIS A 154 -3.14 -0.38 -9.98
CA HIS A 154 -2.21 -0.16 -11.10
C HIS A 154 -2.83 0.63 -12.25
N LYS A 155 -4.16 0.74 -12.32
CA LYS A 155 -4.85 1.49 -13.38
C LYS A 155 -4.66 3.01 -13.24
N VAL A 156 -4.58 3.52 -12.02
CA VAL A 156 -4.61 4.97 -11.73
C VAL A 156 -3.35 5.68 -12.29
N LYS A 157 -3.50 6.95 -12.67
CA LYS A 157 -2.42 7.73 -13.30
C LYS A 157 -1.30 8.09 -12.33
N SER A 158 -1.63 8.36 -11.07
CA SER A 158 -0.70 8.74 -9.99
C SER A 158 0.04 7.55 -9.35
N LEU A 159 0.16 6.42 -10.08
CA LEU A 159 0.80 5.20 -9.60
C LEU A 159 2.24 5.41 -9.10
N SER A 160 2.97 6.36 -9.69
CA SER A 160 4.36 6.67 -9.31
C SER A 160 4.57 6.99 -7.83
N VAL A 161 3.54 7.49 -7.15
CA VAL A 161 3.63 7.92 -5.74
C VAL A 161 3.63 6.73 -4.78
N TYR A 162 2.95 5.63 -5.12
CA TYR A 162 2.70 4.51 -4.20
C TYR A 162 3.08 3.13 -4.76
N HIS A 163 3.62 3.07 -5.98
CA HIS A 163 3.97 1.82 -6.62
C HIS A 163 4.95 0.94 -5.84
N PRO A 164 6.05 1.44 -5.25
CA PRO A 164 6.95 0.56 -4.50
C PRO A 164 6.23 -0.18 -3.37
N GLN A 165 5.31 0.50 -2.67
CA GLN A 165 4.51 -0.09 -1.61
C GLN A 165 3.45 -1.06 -2.15
N LEU A 166 2.90 -0.79 -3.33
CA LEU A 166 1.95 -1.68 -4.00
C LEU A 166 2.61 -2.96 -4.50
N ALA A 167 3.76 -2.85 -5.19
CA ALA A 167 4.56 -3.98 -5.65
C ALA A 167 4.96 -4.88 -4.47
N TYR A 168 5.44 -4.28 -3.37
CA TYR A 168 5.70 -5.02 -2.14
C TYR A 168 4.48 -5.80 -1.64
N CYS A 169 3.28 -5.19 -1.62
CA CYS A 169 2.06 -5.90 -1.22
C CYS A 169 1.73 -7.07 -2.15
N VAL A 170 1.91 -6.93 -3.46
CA VAL A 170 1.65 -7.98 -4.45
C VAL A 170 2.63 -9.15 -4.26
N VAL A 171 3.93 -8.87 -4.17
CA VAL A 171 4.97 -9.89 -3.93
C VAL A 171 4.71 -10.63 -2.62
N GLN A 172 4.38 -9.91 -1.54
CA GLN A 172 4.02 -10.53 -0.26
C GLN A 172 2.80 -11.47 -0.36
N PHE A 173 1.83 -11.20 -1.24
CA PHE A 173 0.73 -12.12 -1.48
C PHE A 173 1.17 -13.39 -2.20
N LEU A 174 2.06 -13.26 -3.20
CA LEU A 174 2.57 -14.41 -3.97
C LEU A 174 3.48 -15.31 -3.12
N GLU A 175 4.29 -14.73 -2.23
CA GLU A 175 5.09 -15.49 -1.25
C GLU A 175 4.20 -16.33 -0.29
N LYS A 176 2.95 -15.89 -0.03
CA LYS A 176 2.01 -16.61 0.83
C LYS A 176 1.22 -17.69 0.09
N ASP A 177 0.88 -17.45 -1.17
CA ASP A 177 0.09 -18.38 -1.99
C ASP A 177 0.44 -18.21 -3.48
N SER A 178 1.31 -19.09 -3.98
CA SER A 178 1.80 -19.08 -5.36
C SER A 178 0.70 -19.33 -6.40
N SER A 179 -0.43 -19.93 -6.01
CA SER A 179 -1.59 -20.14 -6.91
C SER A 179 -2.21 -18.83 -7.42
N LEU A 180 -1.91 -17.70 -6.76
CA LEU A 180 -2.36 -16.38 -7.16
C LEU A 180 -1.51 -15.75 -8.27
N THR A 181 -0.42 -16.39 -8.69
CA THR A 181 0.51 -15.81 -9.67
C THR A 181 -0.12 -15.61 -11.05
N GLU A 182 -0.83 -16.62 -11.55
CA GLU A 182 -1.52 -16.53 -12.84
C GLU A 182 -2.51 -15.34 -12.91
N PRO A 183 -3.47 -15.19 -11.98
CA PRO A 183 -4.40 -14.06 -12.03
C PRO A 183 -3.72 -12.70 -11.80
N VAL A 184 -2.62 -12.64 -11.04
CA VAL A 184 -1.84 -11.40 -10.85
C VAL A 184 -1.17 -10.98 -12.15
N ILE A 185 -0.40 -11.86 -12.79
CA ILE A 185 0.32 -11.54 -14.04
C ILE A 185 -0.67 -11.21 -15.16
N MET A 186 -1.75 -12.00 -15.30
CA MET A 186 -2.79 -11.70 -16.29
C MET A 186 -3.50 -10.37 -16.00
N GLY A 187 -3.66 -10.00 -14.73
CA GLY A 187 -4.16 -8.69 -14.31
C GLY A 187 -3.23 -7.54 -14.69
N LEU A 188 -1.92 -7.69 -14.43
CA LEU A 188 -0.91 -6.69 -14.81
C LEU A 188 -0.83 -6.53 -16.33
N LEU A 189 -0.79 -7.63 -17.09
CA LEU A 189 -0.80 -7.60 -18.56
C LEU A 189 -2.07 -6.93 -19.11
N LYS A 190 -3.22 -7.10 -18.45
CA LYS A 190 -4.47 -6.41 -18.82
C LYS A 190 -4.39 -4.89 -18.59
N PHE A 191 -3.72 -4.45 -17.53
CA PHE A 191 -3.56 -3.03 -17.20
C PHE A 191 -2.29 -2.39 -17.78
N TRP A 192 -1.58 -3.12 -18.66
CA TRP A 192 -0.30 -2.68 -19.21
C TRP A 192 -0.40 -1.29 -19.87
N PRO A 193 0.47 -0.34 -19.50
CA PRO A 193 0.45 1.00 -20.07
C PRO A 193 0.82 0.98 -21.56
N LYS A 194 0.01 1.64 -22.40
CA LYS A 194 0.26 1.72 -23.85
C LYS A 194 0.99 2.99 -24.30
N THR A 195 0.93 4.06 -23.49
CA THR A 195 1.38 5.40 -23.89
C THR A 195 2.21 6.11 -22.83
N HIS A 196 2.39 5.53 -21.63
CA HIS A 196 3.04 6.18 -20.49
C HIS A 196 4.33 5.46 -20.11
N SER A 197 5.45 5.85 -20.74
CA SER A 197 6.74 5.17 -20.62
C SER A 197 7.27 5.02 -19.17
N PRO A 198 7.17 6.03 -18.27
CA PRO A 198 7.59 5.82 -16.88
C PRO A 198 6.80 4.73 -16.17
N LYS A 199 5.52 4.57 -16.51
CA LYS A 199 4.65 3.55 -15.90
C LYS A 199 4.97 2.17 -16.47
N GLU A 200 5.40 2.09 -17.72
CA GLU A 200 5.88 0.84 -18.33
C GLU A 200 7.14 0.33 -17.63
N VAL A 201 8.10 1.21 -17.33
CA VAL A 201 9.31 0.86 -16.56
C VAL A 201 8.93 0.33 -15.16
N MET A 202 7.95 0.95 -14.50
CA MET A 202 7.47 0.50 -13.19
C MET A 202 6.86 -0.90 -13.23
N PHE A 203 5.99 -1.18 -14.22
CA PHE A 203 5.42 -2.52 -14.42
C PHE A 203 6.50 -3.56 -14.73
N LEU A 204 7.54 -3.19 -15.47
CA LEU A 204 8.66 -4.09 -15.76
C LEU A 204 9.46 -4.40 -14.49
N ASN A 205 9.72 -3.40 -13.64
CA ASN A 205 10.40 -3.61 -12.35
C ASN A 205 9.57 -4.50 -11.40
N GLU A 206 8.26 -4.24 -11.27
CA GLU A 206 7.38 -5.08 -10.46
C GLU A 206 7.32 -6.52 -11.00
N LEU A 207 7.29 -6.67 -12.33
CA LEU A 207 7.28 -7.97 -12.96
C LEU A 207 8.59 -8.74 -12.70
N GLU A 208 9.74 -8.06 -12.69
CA GLU A 208 11.03 -8.65 -12.30
C GLU A 208 10.97 -9.18 -10.87
N GLU A 209 10.48 -8.38 -9.90
CA GLU A 209 10.31 -8.82 -8.52
C GLU A 209 9.34 -10.01 -8.37
N ILE A 210 8.27 -10.07 -9.17
CA ILE A 210 7.34 -11.21 -9.22
C ILE A 210 8.01 -12.46 -9.78
N LEU A 211 8.83 -12.30 -10.82
CA LEU A 211 9.56 -13.42 -11.45
C LEU A 211 10.65 -13.99 -10.54
N ASP A 212 11.18 -13.21 -9.60
CA ASP A 212 12.15 -13.71 -8.61
C ASP A 212 11.53 -14.68 -7.59
N VAL A 213 10.22 -14.58 -7.34
CA VAL A 213 9.49 -15.42 -6.36
C VAL A 213 8.60 -16.49 -7.00
N ILE A 214 8.47 -16.52 -8.33
CA ILE A 214 7.54 -17.43 -9.02
C ILE A 214 8.00 -18.89 -8.96
N GLU A 215 7.04 -19.81 -8.76
CA GLU A 215 7.29 -21.24 -8.92
C GLU A 215 7.32 -21.65 -10.40
N PRO A 216 8.20 -22.57 -10.82
CA PRO A 216 8.27 -23.02 -12.22
C PRO A 216 6.95 -23.58 -12.78
N SER A 217 6.15 -24.24 -11.93
CA SER A 217 4.82 -24.77 -12.25
C SER A 217 3.84 -23.67 -12.67
N GLU A 218 3.89 -22.52 -11.99
CA GLU A 218 3.05 -21.35 -12.28
C GLU A 218 3.60 -20.55 -13.46
N PHE A 219 4.91 -20.47 -13.61
CA PHE A 219 5.56 -19.78 -14.74
C PHE A 219 5.13 -20.35 -16.11
N VAL A 220 5.03 -21.67 -16.22
CA VAL A 220 4.61 -22.34 -17.47
C VAL A 220 3.24 -21.86 -17.96
N LYS A 221 2.34 -21.46 -17.06
CA LYS A 221 0.98 -20.98 -17.41
C LYS A 221 0.99 -19.56 -17.99
N VAL A 222 1.95 -18.74 -17.59
CA VAL A 222 1.99 -17.30 -17.91
C VAL A 222 3.11 -16.91 -18.89
N GLN A 223 4.08 -17.79 -19.14
CA GLN A 223 5.26 -17.50 -19.96
C GLN A 223 4.91 -16.96 -21.36
N GLU A 224 3.95 -17.57 -22.07
CA GLU A 224 3.59 -17.14 -23.43
C GLU A 224 3.07 -15.71 -23.51
N PRO A 225 2.00 -15.32 -22.77
CA PRO A 225 1.51 -13.95 -22.81
C PRO A 225 2.53 -12.96 -22.26
N LEU A 226 3.34 -13.37 -21.28
CA LEU A 226 4.41 -12.57 -20.69
C LEU A 226 5.49 -12.21 -21.70
N PHE A 227 6.11 -13.21 -22.34
CA PHE A 227 7.17 -12.99 -23.32
C PHE A 227 6.66 -12.23 -24.56
N ARG A 228 5.40 -12.46 -24.96
CA ARG A 228 4.77 -11.67 -26.03
C ARG A 228 4.71 -10.18 -25.68
N GLN A 229 4.49 -9.84 -24.42
CA GLN A 229 4.48 -8.44 -23.99
C GLN A 229 5.91 -7.89 -23.84
N LEU A 230 6.84 -8.66 -23.27
CA LEU A 230 8.25 -8.27 -23.17
C LEU A 230 8.88 -8.00 -24.55
N ALA A 231 8.57 -8.82 -25.56
CA ALA A 231 9.05 -8.62 -26.92
C ALA A 231 8.61 -7.26 -27.52
N LYS A 232 7.41 -6.78 -27.16
CA LYS A 232 6.94 -5.44 -27.57
C LYS A 232 7.68 -4.34 -26.84
N CYS A 233 8.00 -4.54 -25.56
CA CYS A 233 8.74 -3.57 -24.76
C CYS A 233 10.17 -3.40 -25.30
N VAL A 234 10.84 -4.51 -25.65
CA VAL A 234 12.21 -4.50 -26.21
C VAL A 234 12.28 -3.82 -27.58
N SER A 235 11.21 -3.88 -28.38
CA SER A 235 11.11 -3.20 -29.68
C SER A 235 10.63 -1.75 -29.61
N SER A 236 10.31 -1.24 -28.41
CA SER A 236 9.85 0.13 -28.22
C SER A 236 10.99 1.15 -28.40
N PRO A 237 10.81 2.19 -29.22
CA PRO A 237 11.82 3.23 -29.42
C PRO A 237 11.93 4.21 -28.24
N HIS A 238 11.02 4.14 -27.26
CA HIS A 238 10.95 5.01 -26.08
C HIS A 238 11.54 4.38 -24.81
N PHE A 239 12.31 3.29 -24.96
CA PHE A 239 12.82 2.51 -23.86
C PHE A 239 13.87 3.30 -23.04
N GLN A 240 13.45 3.85 -21.90
CA GLN A 240 14.35 4.22 -20.82
C GLN A 240 14.72 2.93 -20.10
N VAL A 241 16.00 2.55 -20.15
CA VAL A 241 16.52 1.27 -19.68
C VAL A 241 16.18 1.07 -18.18
N PRO A 242 15.40 0.04 -17.80
CA PRO A 242 15.26 -0.36 -16.40
C PRO A 242 16.56 -0.99 -15.88
N GLY A 243 16.61 -1.28 -14.57
CA GLY A 243 17.81 -1.71 -13.86
C GLY A 243 18.51 -2.98 -14.40
N PRO A 244 19.60 -3.42 -13.75
CA PRO A 244 20.48 -4.48 -14.24
C PRO A 244 19.82 -5.84 -14.54
N GLY A 245 18.73 -6.23 -13.87
CA GLY A 245 18.11 -7.55 -14.09
C GLY A 245 17.26 -7.61 -15.37
N LEU A 246 16.63 -6.51 -15.78
CA LEU A 246 15.97 -6.40 -17.10
C LEU A 246 16.94 -6.47 -18.29
N LEU A 247 18.23 -6.15 -18.09
CA LEU A 247 19.27 -6.47 -19.09
C LEU A 247 19.48 -7.98 -19.23
N SER A 248 19.33 -8.77 -18.15
CA SER A 248 19.39 -10.24 -18.21
C SER A 248 18.23 -10.80 -19.03
N LEU A 249 17.01 -10.32 -18.80
CA LEU A 249 15.82 -10.69 -19.59
C LEU A 249 15.96 -10.27 -21.07
N ARG A 250 16.65 -9.16 -21.36
CA ARG A 250 16.98 -8.77 -22.74
C ARG A 250 17.96 -9.74 -23.39
N VAL A 251 18.93 -10.28 -22.63
CA VAL A 251 19.88 -11.29 -23.14
C VAL A 251 19.20 -12.64 -23.36
N GLU A 252 18.25 -13.04 -22.50
CA GLU A 252 17.49 -14.28 -22.68
C GLU A 252 16.41 -14.18 -23.78
N ALA A 253 15.65 -13.09 -23.84
CA ALA A 253 14.62 -12.89 -24.86
C ALA A 253 15.18 -12.62 -26.26
N CYS A 254 16.38 -12.02 -26.39
CA CYS A 254 17.07 -11.84 -27.67
C CYS A 254 17.98 -13.02 -28.06
N ARG A 255 18.13 -14.07 -27.24
CA ARG A 255 18.69 -15.32 -27.75
C ARG A 255 17.60 -15.97 -28.60
N PRO A 256 17.78 -16.12 -29.93
CA PRO A 256 17.00 -17.13 -30.64
C PRO A 256 17.33 -18.45 -29.96
N GLY A 257 16.34 -19.02 -29.27
CA GLY A 257 16.50 -20.34 -28.66
C GLY A 257 16.99 -21.29 -29.76
N PRO A 258 18.04 -22.08 -29.53
CA PRO A 258 18.20 -23.24 -30.38
C PRO A 258 16.99 -24.12 -30.09
N CYS A 259 16.17 -24.37 -31.12
CA CYS A 259 15.49 -25.65 -31.20
C CYS A 259 16.53 -26.72 -30.89
N ARG A 260 16.48 -27.31 -29.70
CA ARG A 260 17.15 -28.57 -29.43
C ARG A 260 16.13 -29.47 -28.79
N GLU A 261 15.67 -30.39 -29.63
CA GLU A 261 15.36 -31.78 -29.29
C GLU A 261 16.06 -32.19 -28.00
N VAL A 262 15.28 -32.56 -26.98
CA VAL A 262 15.18 -33.88 -26.31
C VAL A 262 14.07 -33.75 -25.26
#